data_AF-A0A1I2QY31-F1
#
_entry.id   AF-A0A1I2QY31-F1
#
_cell.length_a   1.000
_cell.length_b   1.000
_cell.length_c   1.000
_cell.angle_alpha   90.00
_cell.angle_beta   90.00
_cell.angle_gamma   90.00
#
_symmetry.space_group_name_H-M   'P 1'
#
loop_
_entity.id
_entity.type
_entity.pdbx_description
1 polymer ?
#
loop_
_entity_poly.entity_id
_entity_poly.type
_entity_poly.pdbx_seq_one_letter_code
_entity_poly.pdbx_strand_id
1 'polypeptide(L)'
;MREQKNSLRAIILTGLFAAIIYIGIWVLRIPVPAMVGKPFIHFGNTLTAVAILFLGFRNGMLAGIIGLGGFDILNGYASTSWLTMLEVVVVALIISGLFRAFKYNDSKKNIIILAIAAGVTKIFTSYGTSIVEALMAGTAIKTALVASFFSLPATVINSCSTAICTPILYFFVKTIFASVQKQGR
;
A
#
# COMPACT_ATOMS: atom_id res chain seq x y z
N MET A 1 1.29 10.97 -15.98
CA MET A 1 2.48 10.43 -15.27
C MET A 1 2.91 9.09 -15.84
N ARG A 2 1.99 8.14 -15.99
CA ARG A 2 2.25 6.76 -16.41
C ARG A 2 3.05 6.59 -17.72
N GLU A 3 2.88 7.50 -18.68
CA GLU A 3 3.56 7.46 -19.99
C GLU A 3 5.01 7.97 -19.96
N GLN A 4 5.37 8.86 -19.04
CA GLN A 4 6.72 9.47 -18.97
C GLN A 4 7.47 9.07 -17.69
N LYS A 5 7.71 7.77 -17.55
CA LYS A 5 8.26 7.15 -16.32
C LYS A 5 9.64 7.66 -15.91
N ASN A 6 10.46 8.07 -16.89
CA ASN A 6 11.85 8.51 -16.67
C ASN A 6 12.01 10.05 -16.72
N SER A 7 10.91 10.81 -16.79
CA SER A 7 11.02 12.27 -16.71
C SER A 7 11.48 12.71 -15.31
N LEU A 8 12.21 13.82 -15.23
CA LEU A 8 12.62 14.42 -13.95
C LEU A 8 11.42 14.58 -13.01
N ARG A 9 10.28 15.03 -13.55
CA ARG A 9 9.02 15.18 -12.81
C ARG A 9 8.52 13.85 -12.24
N ALA A 10 8.60 12.76 -12.99
CA ALA A 10 8.16 11.44 -12.52
C ALA A 10 9.06 10.90 -11.41
N ILE A 11 10.37 11.14 -11.48
CA ILE A 11 11.32 10.76 -10.42
C ILE A 11 11.04 11.55 -9.14
N ILE A 12 10.89 12.88 -9.24
CA ILE A 12 10.56 13.76 -8.11
C ILE A 12 9.27 13.30 -7.43
N LEU A 13 8.22 13.01 -8.20
CA LEU A 13 6.96 12.54 -7.62
C LEU A 13 7.06 11.16 -7.02
N THR A 14 7.88 10.27 -7.58
CA THR A 14 8.14 8.95 -6.98
C THR A 14 8.79 9.12 -5.60
N GLY A 15 9.80 9.99 -5.48
CA GLY A 15 10.42 10.32 -4.20
C GLY A 15 9.45 10.98 -3.22
N LEU A 16 8.61 11.92 -3.69
CA LEU A 16 7.60 12.57 -2.86
C LEU A 16 6.57 11.57 -2.33
N PHE A 17 6.07 10.67 -3.18
CA PHE A 17 5.16 9.61 -2.73
C PHE A 17 5.84 8.67 -1.75
N ALA A 18 7.10 8.27 -1.98
CA ALA A 18 7.85 7.45 -1.02
C ALA A 18 7.95 8.14 0.36
N ALA A 19 8.29 9.44 0.38
CA ALA A 19 8.37 10.22 1.61
C ALA A 19 7.01 10.34 2.31
N ILE A 20 5.93 10.63 1.58
CA ILE A 20 4.58 10.73 2.16
C ILE A 20 4.09 9.36 2.67
N ILE A 21 4.41 8.27 1.98
CA ILE A 21 4.10 6.90 2.44
C ILE A 21 4.81 6.64 3.77
N TYR A 22 6.11 6.91 3.86
CA TYR A 22 6.88 6.76 5.10
C TYR A 22 6.29 7.60 6.25
N ILE A 23 6.11 8.91 6.02
CA ILE A 23 5.59 9.85 7.02
C ILE A 23 4.15 9.47 7.41
N GLY A 24 3.34 9.01 6.46
CA GLY A 24 1.97 8.60 6.69
C GLY A 24 1.84 7.47 7.70
N ILE A 25 2.76 6.51 7.71
CA ILE A 25 2.80 5.43 8.71
C ILE A 25 3.26 5.96 10.07
N TRP A 26 4.23 6.87 10.06
CA TRP A 26 4.82 7.41 11.28
C TRP A 26 3.84 8.32 12.04
N VAL A 27 3.14 9.21 11.33
CA VAL A 27 2.25 10.22 11.91
C VAL A 27 0.82 9.69 12.14
N LEU A 28 0.24 8.93 11.20
CA LEU A 28 -1.18 8.58 11.23
C LEU A 28 -1.40 7.20 11.89
N ARG A 29 -1.17 7.12 13.20
CA ARG A 29 -1.34 5.87 13.97
C ARG A 29 -2.62 5.88 14.79
N ILE A 30 -3.71 5.44 14.17
CA ILE A 30 -4.98 5.21 14.87
C ILE A 30 -4.99 3.75 15.37
N PRO A 31 -4.94 3.48 16.68
CA PRO A 31 -4.87 2.11 17.18
C PRO A 31 -6.13 1.31 16.81
N VAL A 32 -5.93 0.03 16.49
CA VAL A 32 -7.00 -0.90 16.11
C VAL A 32 -7.07 -2.00 17.16
N PRO A 33 -8.27 -2.38 17.64
CA PRO A 33 -8.41 -3.50 18.57
C PRO A 33 -7.94 -4.80 17.91
N ALA A 34 -7.08 -5.54 18.61
CA ALA A 34 -6.57 -6.82 18.14
C ALA A 34 -6.23 -7.75 19.30
N MET A 35 -6.31 -9.06 19.04
CA MET A 35 -5.91 -10.10 19.99
C MET A 35 -4.39 -10.30 20.03
N VAL A 36 -3.69 -9.94 18.94
CA VAL A 36 -2.24 -10.11 18.79
C VAL A 36 -1.62 -8.78 18.38
N GLY A 37 -0.58 -8.36 19.10
CA GLY A 37 0.17 -7.15 18.83
C GLY A 37 -0.59 -5.85 19.14
N LYS A 38 -0.06 -4.73 18.63
CA LYS A 38 -0.67 -3.39 18.76
C LYS A 38 -0.82 -2.76 17.37
N PRO A 39 -1.67 -3.34 16.50
CA PRO A 39 -1.84 -2.81 15.17
C PRO A 39 -2.52 -1.45 15.21
N PHE A 40 -2.28 -0.68 14.16
CA PHE A 40 -2.91 0.60 13.91
C PHE A 40 -3.38 0.65 12.46
N ILE A 41 -4.16 1.68 12.12
CA ILE A 41 -4.54 1.94 10.75
C ILE A 41 -3.29 2.29 9.94
N HIS A 42 -2.90 1.39 9.06
CA HIS A 42 -1.69 1.45 8.27
C HIS A 42 -1.94 2.24 6.98
N PHE A 43 -2.00 3.57 7.10
CA PHE A 43 -2.20 4.47 5.95
C PHE A 43 -1.16 4.33 4.84
N GLY A 44 0.03 3.81 5.14
CA GLY A 44 1.05 3.49 4.13
C GLY A 44 0.54 2.56 3.02
N ASN A 45 -0.36 1.60 3.31
CA ASN A 45 -0.94 0.71 2.30
C ASN A 45 -1.88 1.47 1.36
N THR A 46 -2.70 2.35 1.92
CA THR A 46 -3.58 3.24 1.15
C THR A 46 -2.77 4.17 0.26
N LEU A 47 -1.76 4.85 0.80
CA LEU A 47 -0.91 5.77 0.06
C LEU A 47 -0.11 5.07 -1.03
N THR A 48 0.32 3.83 -0.79
CA THR A 48 0.96 2.97 -1.79
C THR A 48 0.00 2.63 -2.94
N ALA A 49 -1.24 2.24 -2.63
CA ALA A 49 -2.25 1.99 -3.66
C ALA A 49 -2.53 3.25 -4.51
N VAL A 50 -2.63 4.42 -3.88
CA VAL A 50 -2.76 5.71 -4.59
C VAL A 50 -1.53 5.97 -5.48
N ALA A 51 -0.32 5.73 -4.98
CA ALA A 51 0.91 5.90 -5.76
C ALA A 51 0.93 5.00 -7.00
N ILE A 52 0.51 3.73 -6.88
CA ILE A 52 0.42 2.78 -8.00
C ILE A 52 -0.62 3.24 -9.03
N LEU A 53 -1.79 3.69 -8.59
CA LEU A 53 -2.83 4.19 -9.49
C LEU A 53 -2.39 5.47 -10.22
N PHE A 54 -1.71 6.38 -9.51
CA PHE A 54 -1.36 7.70 -10.02
C PHE A 54 -0.07 7.73 -10.86
N LEU A 55 1.00 7.10 -10.35
CA LEU A 55 2.32 7.05 -11.02
C LEU A 55 2.46 5.84 -11.95
N GLY A 56 1.58 4.85 -11.82
CA GLY A 56 1.62 3.59 -12.55
C GLY A 56 2.50 2.53 -11.90
N PHE A 57 2.48 1.33 -12.48
CA PHE A 57 3.14 0.13 -11.94
C PHE A 57 4.56 0.37 -11.42
N ARG A 58 5.50 0.76 -12.29
CA ARG A 58 6.92 0.87 -11.91
C ARG A 58 7.16 1.92 -10.83
N ASN A 59 6.77 3.16 -11.08
CA ASN A 59 7.10 4.28 -10.19
C ASN A 59 6.29 4.23 -8.90
N GLY A 60 5.01 3.85 -8.96
CA GLY A 60 4.20 3.69 -7.76
C GLY A 60 4.62 2.50 -6.90
N MET A 61 5.03 1.39 -7.50
CA MET A 61 5.61 0.24 -6.77
C MET A 61 6.94 0.64 -6.11
N LEU A 62 7.83 1.35 -6.80
CA LEU A 62 9.08 1.84 -6.22
C LEU A 62 8.80 2.80 -5.05
N ALA A 63 7.84 3.71 -5.19
CA ALA A 63 7.44 4.59 -4.10
C ALA A 63 6.93 3.79 -2.89
N GLY A 64 6.14 2.74 -3.11
CA GLY A 64 5.67 1.84 -2.05
C GLY A 64 6.79 1.05 -1.38
N ILE A 65 7.68 0.44 -2.17
CA ILE A 65 8.82 -0.34 -1.66
C ILE A 65 9.74 0.54 -0.82
N ILE A 66 10.09 1.73 -1.32
CA ILE A 66 10.98 2.66 -0.61
C ILE A 66 10.27 3.24 0.62
N GLY A 67 9.00 3.63 0.51
CA GLY A 67 8.24 4.23 1.60
C GLY A 67 7.94 3.24 2.73
N LEU A 68 7.25 2.13 2.41
CA LEU A 68 6.89 1.10 3.40
C LEU A 68 8.12 0.33 3.87
N GLY A 69 8.93 -0.19 2.95
CA GLY A 69 10.11 -0.96 3.31
C GLY A 69 11.18 -0.12 4.01
N GLY A 70 11.34 1.15 3.62
CA GLY A 70 12.21 2.09 4.33
C GLY A 70 11.70 2.39 5.74
N PHE A 71 10.38 2.48 5.94
CA PHE A 71 9.80 2.59 7.28
C PHE A 71 10.18 1.38 8.14
N ASP A 72 9.97 0.17 7.65
CA ASP A 72 10.27 -1.05 8.39
C ASP A 72 11.76 -1.15 8.76
N ILE A 73 12.65 -0.85 7.80
CA ILE A 73 14.10 -0.86 8.02
C ILE A 73 14.49 0.12 9.14
N LEU A 74 13.93 1.32 9.14
CA LEU A 74 14.32 2.39 10.07
C LEU A 74 13.58 2.36 11.41
N ASN A 75 12.54 1.54 11.56
CA ASN A 75 11.67 1.52 12.75
C ASN A 75 11.65 0.16 13.48
N GLY A 76 12.70 -0.66 13.33
CA GLY A 76 12.88 -1.88 14.11
C GLY A 76 12.32 -3.16 13.49
N TYR A 77 11.90 -3.11 12.22
CA TYR A 77 11.36 -4.24 11.45
C TYR A 77 12.27 -4.63 10.27
N ALA A 78 13.57 -4.29 10.34
CA ALA A 78 14.52 -4.51 9.24
C ALA A 78 14.65 -5.99 8.81
N SER A 79 14.49 -6.94 9.73
CA SER A 79 14.55 -8.38 9.41
C SER A 79 13.35 -8.90 8.62
N THR A 80 12.21 -8.21 8.72
CA THR A 80 10.95 -8.59 8.05
C THR A 80 10.57 -7.63 6.92
N SER A 81 11.27 -6.50 6.76
CA SER A 81 10.95 -5.46 5.77
C SER A 81 10.86 -5.97 4.33
N TRP A 82 11.62 -7.01 3.98
CA TRP A 82 11.58 -7.63 2.66
C TRP A 82 10.22 -8.28 2.35
N LEU A 83 9.50 -8.76 3.37
CA LEU A 83 8.13 -9.26 3.24
C LEU A 83 7.20 -8.12 2.82
N THR A 84 7.26 -6.98 3.51
CA THR A 84 6.48 -5.78 3.15
C THR A 84 6.76 -5.30 1.73
N MET A 85 8.04 -5.29 1.32
CA MET A 85 8.42 -4.96 -0.05
C MET A 85 7.82 -5.95 -1.06
N LEU A 86 7.80 -7.25 -0.76
CA LEU A 86 7.17 -8.27 -1.59
C LEU A 86 5.66 -8.05 -1.69
N GLU A 87 4.99 -7.73 -0.59
CA GLU A 87 3.56 -7.41 -0.61
C GLU A 87 3.26 -6.22 -1.52
N VAL A 88 4.11 -5.18 -1.52
CA VAL A 88 3.96 -4.05 -2.44
C VAL A 88 4.02 -4.51 -3.89
N VAL A 89 4.94 -5.40 -4.24
CA VAL A 89 5.04 -5.95 -5.60
C VAL A 89 3.75 -6.66 -5.98
N VAL A 90 3.22 -7.53 -5.12
CA VAL A 90 1.98 -8.27 -5.38
C VAL A 90 0.79 -7.33 -5.55
N VAL A 91 0.61 -6.37 -4.64
CA VAL A 91 -0.46 -5.36 -4.73
C VAL A 91 -0.32 -4.53 -6.01
N ALA A 92 0.90 -4.13 -6.38
CA ALA A 92 1.14 -3.38 -7.60
C ALA A 92 0.79 -4.16 -8.86
N LEU A 93 1.08 -5.47 -8.89
CA LEU A 93 0.69 -6.37 -9.98
C LEU A 93 -0.82 -6.47 -10.12
N ILE A 94 -1.55 -6.69 -9.01
CA ILE A 94 -3.01 -6.81 -9.02
C ILE A 94 -3.67 -5.51 -9.46
N ILE A 95 -3.33 -4.38 -8.83
CA ILE A 95 -3.89 -3.07 -9.20
C ILE A 95 -3.59 -2.76 -10.66
N SER A 96 -2.33 -2.93 -11.10
CA SER A 96 -1.94 -2.56 -12.46
C SER A 96 -2.55 -3.48 -13.52
N GLY A 97 -2.69 -4.77 -13.22
CA GLY A 97 -3.33 -5.76 -14.08
C GLY A 97 -4.81 -5.49 -14.26
N LEU A 98 -5.55 -5.30 -13.16
CA LEU A 98 -6.98 -4.97 -13.20
C LEU A 98 -7.22 -3.61 -13.87
N PHE A 99 -6.37 -2.61 -13.58
CA PHE A 99 -6.55 -1.30 -14.18
C PHE A 99 -6.29 -1.33 -15.69
N ARG A 100 -5.37 -2.18 -16.16
CA ARG A 100 -5.19 -2.46 -17.59
C ARG A 100 -6.40 -3.17 -18.18
N ALA A 101 -6.99 -4.15 -17.49
CA ALA A 101 -8.22 -4.81 -17.93
C ALA A 101 -9.38 -3.81 -18.09
N PHE A 102 -9.43 -2.77 -17.25
CA PHE A 102 -10.37 -1.65 -17.36
C PHE A 102 -9.96 -0.58 -18.39
N LYS A 103 -8.98 -0.87 -19.27
CA LYS A 103 -8.44 0.05 -20.28
C LYS A 103 -7.99 1.38 -19.70
N TYR A 104 -7.50 1.36 -18.46
CA TYR A 104 -7.09 2.54 -17.70
C TYR A 104 -8.18 3.61 -17.50
N ASN A 105 -9.46 3.21 -17.59
CA ASN A 105 -10.57 4.09 -17.27
C ASN A 105 -10.64 4.27 -15.74
N ASP A 106 -10.40 5.49 -15.27
CA ASP A 106 -10.36 5.84 -13.86
C ASP A 106 -11.69 6.41 -13.33
N SER A 107 -12.82 5.91 -13.86
CA SER A 107 -14.15 6.18 -13.30
C SER A 107 -14.22 5.83 -11.81
N LYS A 108 -15.11 6.50 -11.07
CA LYS A 108 -15.32 6.28 -9.63
C LYS A 108 -15.51 4.80 -9.30
N LYS A 109 -16.33 4.10 -10.09
CA LYS A 109 -16.58 2.66 -9.94
C LYS A 109 -15.30 1.84 -10.08
N ASN A 110 -14.49 2.09 -11.12
CA ASN A 110 -13.28 1.32 -11.37
C ASN A 110 -12.23 1.53 -10.27
N ILE A 111 -12.07 2.77 -9.79
CA ILE A 111 -11.13 3.07 -8.70
C ILE A 111 -11.58 2.41 -7.39
N ILE A 112 -12.88 2.38 -7.09
CA ILE A 112 -13.41 1.65 -5.93
C ILE A 112 -13.11 0.14 -6.05
N ILE A 113 -13.34 -0.45 -7.23
CA ILE A 113 -13.03 -1.88 -7.47
C ILE A 113 -11.53 -2.16 -7.28
N LEU A 114 -10.66 -1.29 -7.81
CA LEU A 114 -9.21 -1.41 -7.65
C LEU A 114 -8.77 -1.28 -6.19
N ALA A 115 -9.39 -0.39 -5.42
CA ALA A 115 -9.11 -0.21 -4.00
C ALA A 115 -9.57 -1.42 -3.17
N ILE A 116 -10.75 -1.98 -3.47
CA ILE A 116 -11.23 -3.23 -2.85
C ILE A 116 -10.28 -4.38 -3.20
N ALA A 117 -9.88 -4.51 -4.46
CA ALA A 117 -8.93 -5.55 -4.88
C ALA A 117 -7.60 -5.43 -4.11
N ALA A 118 -7.06 -4.21 -3.96
CA ALA A 118 -5.86 -3.97 -3.17
C ALA A 118 -6.01 -4.41 -1.70
N GLY A 119 -7.15 -4.05 -1.08
CA GLY A 119 -7.47 -4.47 0.29
C GLY A 119 -7.58 -5.99 0.42
N VAL A 120 -8.33 -6.65 -0.48
CA VAL A 120 -8.48 -8.11 -0.49
C VAL A 120 -7.12 -8.80 -0.68
N THR A 121 -6.29 -8.33 -1.62
CA THR A 121 -4.93 -8.84 -1.80
C THR A 121 -4.13 -8.74 -0.50
N LYS A 122 -4.21 -7.59 0.19
CA LYS A 122 -3.52 -7.41 1.47
C LYS A 122 -3.98 -8.39 2.55
N ILE A 123 -5.24 -8.79 2.60
CA ILE A 123 -5.70 -9.81 3.56
C ILE A 123 -4.92 -11.12 3.38
N PHE A 124 -4.80 -11.59 2.14
CA PHE A 124 -4.11 -12.84 1.83
C PHE A 124 -2.59 -12.73 1.98
N THR A 125 -1.99 -11.65 1.48
CA THR A 125 -0.54 -11.47 1.58
C THR A 125 -0.11 -11.29 3.03
N SER A 126 -0.83 -10.47 3.81
CA SER A 126 -0.52 -10.23 5.22
C SER A 126 -0.63 -11.52 6.04
N TYR A 127 -1.62 -12.38 5.76
CA TYR A 127 -1.72 -13.68 6.43
C TYR A 127 -0.50 -14.55 6.14
N GLY A 128 -0.09 -14.63 4.88
CA GLY A 128 1.10 -15.36 4.47
C GLY A 128 2.37 -14.83 5.12
N THR A 129 2.56 -13.50 5.12
CA THR A 129 3.73 -12.88 5.75
C THR A 129 3.72 -13.09 7.26
N SER A 130 2.57 -13.00 7.95
CA SER A 130 2.50 -13.26 9.39
C SER A 130 2.88 -14.70 9.74
N ILE A 131 2.55 -15.68 8.89
CA ILE A 131 3.00 -17.07 9.07
C ILE A 131 4.52 -17.13 8.93
N VAL A 132 5.07 -16.53 7.87
CA VAL A 132 6.52 -16.53 7.62
C VAL A 132 7.27 -15.85 8.77
N GLU A 133 6.80 -14.70 9.26
CA GLU A 133 7.37 -13.99 10.41
C GLU A 133 7.35 -14.85 11.67
N ALA A 134 6.22 -15.51 11.96
CA ALA A 134 6.12 -16.38 13.12
C ALA A 134 7.08 -17.58 13.02
N LEU A 135 7.26 -18.15 11.82
CA LEU A 135 8.22 -19.23 11.59
C LEU A 135 9.67 -18.73 11.71
N MET A 136 9.98 -17.54 11.20
CA MET A 136 11.29 -16.90 11.37
C MET A 136 11.62 -16.64 12.85
N ALA A 137 10.61 -16.36 13.67
CA ALA A 137 10.75 -16.25 15.12
C ALA A 137 10.88 -17.60 15.85
N GLY A 138 10.91 -18.72 15.13
CA GLY A 138 11.13 -20.07 15.67
C GLY A 138 9.87 -20.76 16.20
N THR A 139 8.68 -20.26 15.88
CA THR A 139 7.43 -20.91 16.33
C THR A 139 7.13 -22.18 15.53
N ALA A 140 6.48 -23.15 16.18
CA ALA A 140 5.98 -24.34 15.49
C ALA A 140 4.88 -23.95 14.48
N ILE A 141 4.82 -24.65 13.34
CA ILE A 141 3.93 -24.29 12.23
C ILE A 141 2.45 -24.24 12.61
N LYS A 142 1.98 -25.13 13.49
CA LYS A 142 0.60 -25.10 13.99
C LYS A 142 0.32 -23.82 14.78
N THR A 143 1.26 -23.41 15.63
CA THR A 143 1.17 -22.17 16.41
C THR A 143 1.22 -20.95 15.51
N ALA A 144 2.11 -20.94 14.51
CA ALA A 144 2.22 -19.86 13.53
C ALA A 144 0.91 -19.62 12.77
N LEU A 145 0.26 -20.70 12.31
CA LEU A 145 -1.02 -20.63 11.61
C LEU A 145 -2.12 -20.04 12.49
N VAL A 146 -2.22 -20.52 13.74
CA VAL A 146 -3.23 -20.03 14.70
C VAL A 146 -2.99 -18.56 15.06
N ALA A 147 -1.75 -18.18 15.37
CA ALA A 147 -1.40 -16.79 15.69
C ALA A 147 -1.69 -15.85 14.52
N SER A 148 -1.32 -16.26 13.29
CA SER A 148 -1.57 -15.48 12.08
C SER A 148 -3.06 -15.31 11.82
N PHE A 149 -3.87 -16.34 12.09
CA PHE A 149 -5.33 -16.23 11.96
C PHE A 149 -5.90 -15.16 12.90
N PHE A 150 -5.42 -15.08 14.13
CA PHE A 150 -5.86 -14.05 15.10
C PHE A 150 -5.38 -12.62 14.77
N SER A 151 -4.43 -12.44 13.85
CA SER A 151 -4.05 -11.12 13.32
C SER A 151 -4.97 -10.61 12.20
N LEU A 152 -5.74 -11.50 11.56
CA LEU A 152 -6.61 -11.17 10.43
C LEU A 152 -7.63 -10.05 10.72
N PRO A 153 -8.29 -9.97 11.91
CA PRO A 153 -9.25 -8.90 12.17
C PRO A 153 -8.67 -7.50 11.98
N ALA A 154 -7.45 -7.26 12.47
CA ALA A 154 -6.77 -5.99 12.29
C ALA A 154 -6.42 -5.71 10.82
N THR A 155 -6.01 -6.75 10.09
CA THR A 155 -5.73 -6.68 8.64
C THR A 155 -6.99 -6.38 7.84
N VAL A 156 -8.13 -6.97 8.20
CA VAL A 156 -9.43 -6.71 7.56
C VAL A 156 -9.84 -5.26 7.78
N ILE A 157 -9.72 -4.74 9.00
CA ILE A 157 -9.99 -3.32 9.30
C ILE A 157 -9.10 -2.40 8.45
N ASN A 158 -7.81 -2.72 8.36
CA ASN A 158 -6.86 -2.00 7.50
C ASN A 158 -7.20 -2.07 6.01
N SER A 159 -7.71 -3.21 5.56
CA SER A 159 -8.12 -3.44 4.18
C SER A 159 -9.38 -2.66 3.83
N CYS A 160 -10.34 -2.58 4.76
CA CYS A 160 -11.51 -1.71 4.65
C CYS A 160 -11.11 -0.23 4.59
N SER A 161 -10.20 0.20 5.48
CA SER A 161 -9.66 1.56 5.44
C SER A 161 -9.01 1.86 4.07
N THR A 162 -8.20 0.93 3.56
CA THR A 162 -7.59 1.06 2.22
C THR A 162 -8.64 1.15 1.11
N ALA A 163 -9.69 0.32 1.15
CA ALA A 163 -10.76 0.32 0.16
C ALA A 163 -11.55 1.64 0.15
N ILE A 164 -11.74 2.28 1.31
CA ILE A 164 -12.47 3.54 1.46
C ILE A 164 -11.58 4.76 1.15
N CYS A 165 -10.38 4.80 1.72
CA CYS A 165 -9.51 5.97 1.64
C CYS A 165 -8.81 6.09 0.28
N THR A 166 -8.49 4.98 -0.40
CA THR A 166 -7.77 5.03 -1.70
C THR A 166 -8.55 5.80 -2.77
N PRO A 167 -9.86 5.55 -3.02
CA PRO A 167 -10.61 6.33 -4.01
C PRO A 167 -10.68 7.82 -3.66
N ILE A 168 -10.92 8.15 -2.39
CA ILE A 168 -11.01 9.55 -1.92
C ILE A 168 -9.69 10.27 -2.21
N LEU A 169 -8.57 9.69 -1.76
CA LEU A 169 -7.25 10.27 -1.95
C LEU A 169 -6.83 10.30 -3.41
N TYR A 170 -7.14 9.28 -4.20
CA TYR A 170 -6.84 9.25 -5.64
C TYR A 170 -7.48 10.44 -6.37
N PHE A 171 -8.78 10.67 -6.18
CA PHE A 171 -9.47 11.78 -6.83
C PHE A 171 -9.04 13.14 -6.29
N PHE A 172 -8.73 13.23 -4.99
CA PHE A 172 -8.17 14.44 -4.40
C PHE A 172 -6.82 14.82 -5.03
N VAL A 173 -5.88 13.87 -5.10
CA VAL A 173 -4.56 14.07 -5.73
C VAL A 173 -4.72 14.40 -7.22
N LYS A 174 -5.59 13.70 -7.94
CA LYS A 174 -5.90 13.99 -9.36
C LYS A 174 -6.40 15.42 -9.55
N THR A 175 -7.27 15.89 -8.66
CA THR A 175 -7.84 17.25 -8.72
C THR A 175 -6.78 18.32 -8.47
N ILE A 176 -6.00 18.19 -7.40
CA ILE A 176 -4.89 19.13 -7.10
C ILE A 176 -3.94 19.20 -8.28
N PHE A 177 -3.54 18.05 -8.81
CA PHE A 177 -2.58 17.99 -9.89
C PHE A 177 -3.09 18.65 -11.17
N ALA A 178 -4.38 18.46 -11.49
CA ALA A 178 -5.02 19.13 -12.62
C ALA A 178 -5.05 20.65 -12.44
N SER A 179 -5.30 21.15 -11.24
CA SER A 179 -5.29 22.59 -10.92
C SER A 179 -3.91 23.20 -11.09
N VAL A 180 -2.86 22.54 -10.57
CA VAL A 180 -1.46 23.02 -10.71
C VAL A 180 -1.03 23.06 -12.18
N GLN A 181 -1.43 22.09 -12.99
CA GLN A 181 -1.11 22.10 -14.43
C GLN A 181 -1.80 23.22 -15.22
N LYS A 182 -2.96 23.69 -14.76
CA LYS A 182 -3.66 24.83 -15.39
C LYS A 182 -3.03 26.17 -15.05
N GLN A 183 -2.43 26.32 -13.87
CA GLN A 183 -1.78 27.57 -13.43
C GLN A 183 -0.37 27.76 -14.01
N GLY A 184 0.28 26.67 -14.44
CA GLY A 184 1.61 26.71 -15.07
C GLY A 184 1.58 26.79 -16.60
N ARG A 185 0.41 27.09 -17.20
CA ARG A 185 0.21 27.39 -18.62
C ARG A 185 -0.29 28.82 -18.72
#